data_AF-A0A1W9VXL1-F1
#
_entry.id   AF-A0A1W9VXL1-F1
#
_cell.length_a   1.000
_cell.length_b   1.000
_cell.length_c   1.000
_cell.angle_alpha   90.00
_cell.angle_beta   90.00
_cell.angle_gamma   90.00
#
_symmetry.space_group_name_H-M   'P 1'
#
loop_
_entity.id
_entity.type
_entity.pdbx_description
1 polymer ?
#
loop_
_entity_poly.entity_id
_entity_poly.type
_entity_poly.pdbx_seq_one_letter_code
_entity_poly.pdbx_strand_id
1 'polypeptide(L)'
;MKQYFKDNKFPLKVIETSENTSTVEKSAKALGIESNMIAKTLAFKLKEKEILILTKGEAKTDNIKVKDYFKEKSKFFIHYHTTYITCYFLLKMI
;
A
#
# COMPACT_ATOMS: atom_id res chain seq x y z
N MET A 1 -13.26 4.74 -6.10
CA MET A 1 -12.82 3.35 -5.92
C MET A 1 -13.89 2.34 -6.30
N LYS A 2 -15.02 2.23 -5.58
CA LYS A 2 -16.13 1.31 -5.94
C LYS A 2 -16.57 1.44 -7.40
N GLN A 3 -16.79 2.67 -7.87
CA GLN A 3 -17.15 2.93 -9.27
C GLN A 3 -16.05 2.49 -10.25
N TYR A 4 -14.79 2.83 -9.97
CA TYR A 4 -13.65 2.40 -10.79
C TYR A 4 -13.54 0.87 -10.91
N PHE A 5 -13.70 0.13 -9.81
CA PHE A 5 -13.69 -1.35 -9.87
C PHE A 5 -14.86 -1.91 -10.68
N LYS A 6 -16.04 -1.30 -10.56
CA LYS A 6 -17.22 -1.66 -11.35
C LYS A 6 -17.00 -1.43 -12.84
N ASP A 7 -16.47 -0.25 -13.20
CA ASP A 7 -16.25 0.16 -14.59
C ASP A 7 -15.19 -0.73 -15.28
N ASN A 8 -14.16 -1.14 -14.53
CA ASN A 8 -13.09 -2.01 -15.03
C ASN A 8 -13.36 -3.52 -14.83
N LYS A 9 -14.54 -3.89 -14.31
CA LYS A 9 -14.97 -5.30 -14.10
C LYS A 9 -14.03 -6.12 -13.20
N PHE A 10 -13.41 -5.49 -12.20
CA PHE A 10 -12.60 -6.22 -11.23
C PHE A 10 -13.47 -6.99 -10.24
N PRO A 11 -13.19 -8.26 -9.95
CA PRO A 11 -13.97 -9.09 -9.03
C PRO A 11 -13.64 -8.77 -7.56
N LEU A 12 -13.54 -7.48 -7.23
CA LEU A 12 -13.19 -6.99 -5.90
C LEU A 12 -14.40 -6.44 -5.15
N LYS A 13 -14.48 -6.76 -3.86
CA LYS A 13 -15.46 -6.20 -2.94
C LYS A 13 -14.81 -5.15 -2.05
N VAL A 14 -15.34 -3.94 -2.05
CA VAL A 14 -14.95 -2.90 -1.09
C VAL A 14 -15.74 -3.11 0.20
N ILE A 15 -15.05 -3.34 1.30
CA ILE A 15 -15.62 -3.48 2.64
C ILE A 15 -15.39 -2.16 3.37
N GLU A 16 -16.46 -1.52 3.84
CA GLU A 16 -16.41 -0.33 4.67
C GLU A 16 -16.76 -0.72 6.10
N THR A 17 -15.91 -0.35 7.06
CA THR A 17 -16.14 -0.62 8.48
C THR A 17 -16.25 0.72 9.22
N SER A 18 -17.06 0.76 10.27
CA SER A 18 -17.12 1.90 11.20
C SER A 18 -15.99 1.85 12.24
N GLU A 19 -15.26 0.75 12.30
CA GLU A 19 -14.14 0.54 13.20
C GLU A 19 -12.87 1.26 12.71
N ASN A 20 -12.03 1.68 13.65
CA ASN A 20 -10.79 2.36 13.33
C ASN A 20 -9.76 1.37 12.76
N THR A 21 -9.50 1.42 11.45
CA THR A 21 -8.54 0.55 10.73
C THR A 21 -7.15 1.18 10.58
N SER A 22 -6.74 2.06 11.51
CA SER A 22 -5.49 2.82 11.36
C SER A 22 -4.21 1.98 11.46
N THR A 23 -4.28 0.76 12.00
CA THR A 23 -3.15 -0.17 12.06
C THR A 23 -3.51 -1.49 11.38
N VAL A 24 -2.48 -2.27 11.05
CA VAL A 24 -2.63 -3.59 10.42
C VAL A 24 -3.41 -4.52 11.35
N GLU A 25 -3.10 -4.52 12.65
CA GLU A 25 -3.73 -5.37 13.65
C GLU A 25 -5.21 -5.04 13.81
N LYS A 26 -5.57 -3.75 13.83
CA LYS A 26 -6.98 -3.33 13.90
C LYS A 26 -7.75 -3.71 12.64
N SER A 27 -7.13 -3.54 11.46
CA SER A 27 -7.74 -3.91 10.18
C SER A 27 -7.96 -5.42 10.07
N ALA A 28 -6.96 -6.20 10.48
CA ALA A 28 -7.02 -7.66 10.52
C ALA A 28 -8.13 -8.15 11.45
N LYS A 29 -8.24 -7.56 12.65
CA LYS A 29 -9.32 -7.86 13.60
C LYS A 29 -10.70 -7.52 13.04
N ALA A 30 -10.87 -6.34 12.44
CA ALA A 30 -12.14 -5.91 11.84
C ALA A 30 -12.58 -6.81 10.67
N LEU A 31 -11.62 -7.43 9.97
CA LEU A 31 -11.88 -8.34 8.85
C LEU A 31 -11.88 -9.83 9.25
N GLY A 32 -11.50 -10.16 10.49
CA GLY A 32 -11.38 -11.55 10.96
C GLY A 32 -10.28 -12.36 10.26
N ILE A 33 -9.22 -11.70 9.80
CA ILE A 33 -8.11 -12.33 9.09
C ILE A 33 -6.79 -12.17 9.85
N GLU A 34 -5.77 -12.93 9.46
CA GLU A 34 -4.40 -12.73 9.97
C GLU A 34 -3.82 -11.39 9.49
N SER A 35 -3.04 -10.74 10.36
CA SER A 35 -2.36 -9.45 10.06
C SER A 35 -1.43 -9.52 8.83
N ASN A 36 -0.83 -10.68 8.59
CA ASN A 36 0.03 -10.95 7.43
C ASN A 36 -0.71 -10.94 6.08
N MET A 37 -2.05 -11.06 6.09
CA MET A 37 -2.92 -11.01 4.90
C MET A 37 -3.28 -9.59 4.51
N ILE A 38 -3.08 -8.62 5.41
CA ILE A 38 -3.21 -7.20 5.08
C ILE A 38 -2.00 -6.79 4.25
N ALA A 39 -2.21 -6.23 3.07
CA ALA A 39 -1.12 -5.65 2.29
C ALA A 39 -0.85 -4.21 2.73
N LYS A 40 0.44 -3.85 2.86
CA LYS A 40 0.90 -2.49 3.12
C LYS A 40 1.51 -1.94 1.84
N THR A 41 1.08 -0.77 1.42
CA THR A 41 1.73 -0.05 0.31
C THR A 41 2.62 1.04 0.89
N LEU A 42 3.87 1.07 0.47
CA LEU A 42 4.87 2.03 0.90
C LEU A 42 5.37 2.81 -0.31
N ALA A 43 5.32 4.15 -0.24
CA ALA A 43 5.87 4.99 -1.29
C ALA A 43 7.29 5.42 -0.93
N PHE A 44 8.20 5.34 -1.90
CA PHE A 44 9.57 5.82 -1.76
C PHE A 44 9.96 6.73 -2.92
N LYS A 45 10.76 7.74 -2.61
CA LYS A 45 11.38 8.61 -3.61
C LYS A 45 12.81 8.13 -3.89
N LEU A 46 13.09 7.85 -5.15
CA LEU A 46 14.45 7.72 -5.69
C LEU A 46 14.89 9.08 -6.25
N LYS A 47 16.11 9.18 -6.82
CA LYS A 47 16.60 10.48 -7.31
C LYS A 47 15.72 11.07 -8.42
N GLU A 48 15.35 10.24 -9.38
CA GLU A 48 14.66 10.67 -10.60
C GLU A 48 13.21 10.18 -10.70
N LYS A 49 12.78 9.30 -9.80
CA LYS A 49 11.45 8.68 -9.86
C LYS A 49 10.87 8.36 -8.49
N GLU A 50 9.57 8.12 -8.50
CA GLU A 50 8.79 7.70 -7.34
C GLU A 50 8.42 6.22 -7.53
N ILE A 51 8.57 5.43 -6.47
CA ILE A 51 8.27 3.99 -6.51
C ILE A 51 7.27 3.64 -5.41
N LEU A 52 6.48 2.61 -5.67
CA LEU A 52 5.60 1.99 -4.69
C LEU A 52 6.02 0.54 -4.48
N ILE A 53 6.08 0.14 -3.22
CA ILE A 53 6.38 -1.22 -2.80
C ILE A 53 5.16 -1.75 -2.06
N LEU A 54 4.61 -2.85 -2.56
CA LEU A 54 3.55 -3.61 -1.89
C LEU A 54 4.20 -4.71 -1.04
N THR A 55 3.89 -4.75 0.25
CA THR A 55 4.42 -5.75 1.20
C THR A 55 3.30 -6.38 2.01
N LYS A 56 3.58 -7.49 2.69
CA LYS A 56 2.71 -7.96 3.79
C LYS A 56 2.68 -6.93 4.91
N GLY A 57 1.60 -6.91 5.70
CA GLY A 57 1.30 -5.87 6.68
C GLY A 57 2.40 -5.68 7.73
N GLU A 58 2.94 -6.79 8.22
CA GLU A 58 4.01 -6.82 9.22
C GLU A 58 5.42 -6.78 8.61
N ALA A 59 5.55 -6.90 7.28
CA ALA A 59 6.84 -6.91 6.63
C ALA A 59 7.48 -5.51 6.70
N LYS A 60 8.76 -5.48 7.06
CA LYS A 60 9.59 -4.27 7.01
C LYS A 60 10.38 -4.25 5.71
N THR A 61 10.45 -3.09 5.07
CA THR A 61 11.34 -2.89 3.93
C THR A 61 12.78 -2.88 4.38
N ASP A 62 13.59 -3.72 3.75
CA ASP A 62 15.03 -3.74 3.94
C ASP A 62 15.68 -2.71 3.01
N ASN A 63 16.18 -1.62 3.60
CA ASN A 63 16.79 -0.52 2.86
C ASN A 63 18.05 -0.96 2.07
N ILE A 64 18.75 -2.01 2.53
CA ILE A 64 19.91 -2.55 1.81
C ILE A 64 19.43 -3.21 0.53
N LYS A 65 18.41 -4.08 0.62
CA LYS A 65 17.82 -4.74 -0.57
C LYS A 65 17.21 -3.75 -1.55
N VAL A 66 16.50 -2.73 -1.05
CA VAL A 66 15.92 -1.67 -1.88
C VAL A 66 17.04 -0.91 -2.60
N LYS A 67 18.12 -0.55 -1.89
CA LYS A 67 19.28 0.11 -2.49
C LYS A 67 19.99 -0.78 -3.50
N ASP A 68 20.14 -2.07 -3.23
CA ASP A 68 20.83 -2.99 -4.12
C ASP A 68 20.02 -3.28 -5.38
N TYR A 69 18.68 -3.29 -5.28
CA TYR A 69 17.78 -3.45 -6.42
C TYR A 69 17.72 -2.19 -7.28
N PHE A 70 17.49 -1.02 -6.68
CA PHE A 70 17.35 0.25 -7.41
C PHE A 70 18.67 0.97 -7.67
N LYS A 71 19.79 0.45 -7.14
CA LYS A 71 21.14 1.04 -7.18
C LYS A 71 21.23 2.45 -6.59
N GLU A 72 20.24 2.85 -5.78
CA GLU A 72 20.11 4.19 -5.23
C GLU A 72 19.54 4.18 -3.81
N LYS A 73 19.89 5.18 -3.00
CA LYS A 73 19.28 5.35 -1.67
C LYS A 73 17.85 5.84 -1.83
N SER A 74 16.88 5.06 -1.36
CA SER A 74 15.48 5.46 -1.25
C SER A 74 15.23 6.34 -0.03
N LYS A 75 14.42 7.39 -0.19
CA LYS A 75 13.87 8.19 0.92
C LYS A 75 12.37 7.96 1.04
N PHE A 76 11.87 7.90 2.27
CA PHE A 76 10.44 7.79 2.53
C PHE A 76 9.72 9.09 2.11
N PHE A 77 8.51 9.00 1.56
CA PHE A 77 7.71 10.19 1.26
C PHE A 77 7.17 10.86 2.52
N ILE A 78 7.13 12.20 2.52
CA ILE A 78 6.41 12.99 3.52
C ILE A 78 4.89 12.87 3.23
N HIS A 79 4.13 12.68 4.31
CA HIS A 79 2.73 12.24 4.39
C HIS A 79 1.77 12.69 3.25
N TYR A 80 1.83 13.95 2.81
CA TYR A 80 0.88 14.50 1.84
C TYR A 80 1.02 13.92 0.42
N HIS A 81 2.23 13.60 -0.04
CA HIS A 81 2.43 13.05 -1.39
C HIS A 81 2.02 11.57 -1.44
N THR A 82 2.20 10.87 -0.32
CA THR A 82 1.93 9.44 -0.17
C THR A 82 0.47 9.11 -0.46
N THR A 83 -0.48 9.91 0.05
CA THR A 83 -1.93 9.67 -0.08
C THR A 83 -2.39 9.67 -1.54
N TYR A 84 -1.99 10.65 -2.34
CA TYR A 84 -2.39 10.73 -3.76
C TYR A 84 -1.83 9.57 -4.57
N ILE A 85 -0.55 9.25 -4.35
CA ILE A 85 0.16 8.20 -5.09
C ILE A 85 -0.38 6.81 -4.73
N THR A 86 -0.58 6.52 -3.43
CA THR A 86 -1.11 5.21 -3.00
C THR A 86 -2.57 5.00 -3.41
N CYS A 87 -3.44 6.01 -3.29
CA CYS A 87 -4.83 5.90 -3.74
C CYS A 87 -4.95 5.69 -5.25
N TYR A 88 -4.13 6.37 -6.05
CA TYR A 88 -4.15 6.24 -7.51
C TYR A 88 -3.61 4.88 -7.98
N PHE A 89 -2.56 4.37 -7.35
CA PHE A 89 -1.90 3.15 -7.81
C PHE A 89 -2.60 1.85 -7.38
N LEU A 90 -3.20 1.83 -6.18
CA LEU A 90 -4.06 0.72 -5.75
C LEU A 90 -5.25 0.52 -6.71
N LEU A 91 -5.71 1.58 -7.38
CA LEU A 91 -6.74 1.45 -8.40
C LEU A 91 -6.20 0.83 -9.69
N LYS A 92 -4.97 1.13 -10.11
CA LYS A 92 -4.41 0.66 -11.39
C LYS A 92 -3.79 -0.74 -11.38
N MET A 93 -3.37 -1.24 -10.21
CA MET A 93 -2.69 -2.54 -10.10
C MET A 93 -3.63 -3.74 -9.97
N ILE A 94 -4.88 -3.50 -9.61
CA ILE A 94 -5.89 -4.53 -9.48
C ILE A 94 -6.74 -4.49 -10.74
#